data_AF-X1R2V1-F1
#
_entry.id   AF-X1R2V1-F1
#
_cell.length_a   1.000
_cell.length_b   1.000
_cell.length_c   1.000
_cell.angle_alpha   90.00
_cell.angle_beta   90.00
_cell.angle_gamma   90.00
#
_symmetry.space_group_name_H-M   'P 1'
#
loop_
_entity.id
_entity.type
_entity.pdbx_description
1 polymer ?
#
loop_
_entity_poly.entity_id
_entity_poly.type
_entity_poly.pdbx_seq_one_letter_code
_entity_poly.pdbx_strand_id
1 'polypeptide(L)'
;VKETKELGPLLQRVAATIKAILNPDQVYICLWSHAGWRPGHLHFVLQPSWNHLQQRYQRPGPFMQVDMMASANMYPPQKKVEAFARKAKEVIQSANIDAVK
;
A
#
# COMPACT_ATOMS: atom_id res chain seq x y z
N VAL A 1 -3.59 -14.63 -18.47
CA VAL A 1 -4.21 -15.61 -17.52
C VAL A 1 -3.30 -15.95 -16.34
N LYS A 2 -1.98 -16.09 -16.52
CA LYS A 2 -1.03 -16.32 -15.40
C LYS A 2 -0.93 -15.11 -14.47
N GLU A 3 -0.69 -13.92 -15.02
CA GLU A 3 -0.54 -12.68 -14.23
C GLU A 3 -1.80 -12.38 -13.40
N THR A 4 -2.99 -12.58 -13.96
CA THR A 4 -4.26 -12.38 -13.24
C THR A 4 -4.46 -13.39 -12.11
N LYS A 5 -3.96 -14.63 -12.26
CA LYS A 5 -3.99 -15.65 -11.20
C LYS A 5 -3.00 -15.36 -10.08
N GLU A 6 -1.85 -14.75 -10.39
CA GLU A 6 -0.80 -14.43 -9.41
C GLU A 6 -1.09 -13.14 -8.64
N LEU A 7 -1.83 -12.21 -9.25
CA LEU A 7 -2.11 -10.89 -8.69
C LEU A 7 -2.94 -10.95 -7.40
N GLY A 8 -4.00 -11.76 -7.35
CA GLY A 8 -4.86 -11.89 -6.16
C GLY A 8 -4.07 -12.28 -4.90
N PRO A 9 -3.35 -13.41 -4.92
CA PRO A 9 -2.49 -13.81 -3.80
C PRO A 9 -1.39 -12.79 -3.47
N LEU A 10 -0.83 -12.11 -4.46
CA LEU A 10 0.15 -11.04 -4.23
C LEU A 10 -0.48 -9.88 -3.43
N LEU A 11 -1.63 -9.37 -3.87
CA LEU A 11 -2.35 -8.29 -3.19
C LEU A 11 -2.73 -8.68 -1.76
N GLN A 12 -3.19 -9.92 -1.54
CA GLN A 12 -3.51 -10.43 -0.21
C GLN A 12 -2.29 -10.45 0.72
N ARG A 13 -1.14 -10.96 0.24
CA ARG A 13 0.11 -11.02 1.03
C ARG A 13 0.63 -9.63 1.39
N VAL A 14 0.60 -8.69 0.45
CA VAL A 14 1.05 -7.32 0.71
C VAL A 14 0.09 -6.62 1.67
N ALA A 15 -1.23 -6.80 1.52
CA ALA A 15 -2.21 -6.26 2.45
C ALA A 15 -2.04 -6.82 3.88
N ALA A 16 -1.80 -8.13 4.02
CA ALA A 16 -1.53 -8.76 5.30
C ALA A 16 -0.23 -8.23 5.93
N THR A 17 0.81 -8.01 5.12
CA THR A 17 2.09 -7.42 5.57
C THR A 17 1.88 -5.99 6.10
N ILE A 18 1.13 -5.17 5.37
CA ILE A 18 0.77 -3.81 5.81
C ILE A 18 0.02 -3.88 7.14
N LYS A 19 -0.94 -4.80 7.28
CA LYS A 19 -1.70 -4.98 8.52
C LYS A 19 -0.80 -5.39 9.68
N ALA A 20 0.11 -6.33 9.48
CA ALA A 20 1.02 -6.80 10.50
C ALA A 20 1.98 -5.71 11.01
N ILE A 21 2.41 -4.81 10.13
CA ILE A 21 3.40 -3.76 10.47
C ILE A 21 2.74 -2.51 11.05
N LEU A 22 1.61 -2.09 10.47
CA LEU A 22 1.01 -0.78 10.76
C LEU A 22 -0.28 -0.86 11.57
N ASN A 23 -0.92 -2.03 11.65
CA ASN A 23 -2.22 -2.23 12.30
C ASN A 23 -3.28 -1.15 11.92
N PRO A 24 -3.56 -0.94 10.62
CA PRO A 24 -4.60 -0.02 10.18
C PRO A 24 -5.99 -0.64 10.36
N ASP A 25 -7.01 0.21 10.50
CA ASP A 25 -8.41 -0.21 10.53
C ASP A 25 -8.81 -0.84 9.18
N GLN A 26 -8.23 -0.35 8.08
CA GLN A 26 -8.48 -0.85 6.73
C GLN A 26 -7.23 -0.73 5.83
N VAL A 27 -7.12 -1.60 4.82
CA VAL A 27 -6.18 -1.43 3.69
C VAL A 27 -7.00 -1.26 2.42
N TYR A 28 -6.91 -0.08 1.81
CA TYR A 28 -7.53 0.25 0.53
C TYR A 28 -6.63 -0.19 -0.63
N ILE A 29 -7.20 -0.78 -1.68
CA ILE A 29 -6.45 -1.26 -2.85
C ILE A 29 -7.04 -0.59 -4.10
N CYS A 30 -6.21 0.09 -4.89
CA CYS A 30 -6.63 0.71 -6.15
C CYS A 30 -5.67 0.43 -7.30
N LEU A 31 -6.23 0.28 -8.50
CA LEU A 31 -5.49 0.18 -9.76
C LEU A 31 -5.37 1.56 -10.40
N TRP A 32 -4.16 1.91 -10.81
CA TRP A 32 -3.86 3.12 -11.55
C TRP A 32 -3.18 2.71 -12.86
N SER A 33 -3.70 3.22 -13.97
CA SER A 33 -3.34 2.75 -15.32
C SER A 33 -3.07 3.87 -16.33
N HIS A 34 -3.31 5.14 -15.96
CA HIS A 34 -3.20 6.26 -16.89
C HIS A 34 -1.98 7.14 -16.58
N ALA A 35 -1.23 7.48 -17.64
CA ALA A 35 -0.17 8.47 -17.62
C ALA A 35 -0.51 9.58 -18.63
N GLY A 36 -1.09 10.68 -18.16
CA GLY A 36 -1.51 11.79 -19.03
C GLY A 36 -2.54 11.38 -20.10
N TRP A 37 -3.60 10.67 -19.69
CA TRP A 37 -4.67 10.17 -20.56
C TRP A 37 -4.25 9.11 -21.59
N ARG A 38 -3.03 8.58 -21.50
CA ARG A 38 -2.56 7.45 -22.32
C ARG A 38 -2.42 6.18 -21.47
N PRO A 39 -2.52 4.98 -22.07
CA PRO A 39 -2.19 3.74 -21.37
C PRO A 39 -0.76 3.81 -20.82
N GLY A 40 -0.63 3.62 -19.51
CA GLY A 40 0.65 3.58 -18.80
C GLY A 40 0.93 2.22 -18.18
N HIS A 41 1.98 2.15 -17.36
CA HIS A 41 2.28 0.97 -16.57
C HIS A 41 1.23 0.78 -15.47
N LEU A 42 0.59 -0.38 -15.44
CA LEU A 42 -0.38 -0.74 -14.40
C LEU A 42 0.32 -0.81 -13.05
N HIS A 43 -0.18 -0.07 -12.08
CA HIS A 43 0.28 -0.18 -10.70
C HIS A 43 -0.90 -0.29 -9.75
N PHE A 44 -0.72 -1.10 -8.72
CA PHE A 44 -1.66 -1.22 -7.61
C PHE A 44 -1.08 -0.48 -6.42
N VAL A 45 -1.87 0.43 -5.85
CA VAL A 45 -1.53 1.13 -4.61
C VAL A 45 -2.32 0.49 -3.48
N LEU A 46 -1.61 0.07 -2.44
CA LEU A 46 -2.20 -0.43 -1.21
C LEU A 46 -1.96 0.60 -0.11
N GLN A 47 -3.04 1.22 0.35
CA GLN A 47 -3.00 2.34 1.28
C GLN A 47 -3.62 1.95 2.62
N PRO A 48 -2.84 1.93 3.73
CA PRO A 48 -3.41 1.79 5.05
C PRO A 48 -4.26 3.02 5.40
N SER A 49 -5.39 2.81 6.04
CA SER A 49 -6.31 3.86 6.49
C SER A 49 -6.75 3.61 7.92
N TRP A 50 -6.78 4.67 8.71
CA TRP A 50 -7.29 4.64 10.08
C TRP A 50 -8.48 5.57 10.22
N ASN A 51 -9.49 5.14 10.97
CA ASN A 51 -10.74 5.85 11.17
C ASN A 51 -10.52 7.24 11.78
N HIS A 52 -9.52 7.39 12.67
CA HIS A 52 -9.21 8.68 13.27
C HIS A 52 -8.75 9.75 12.24
N LEU A 53 -8.27 9.34 11.06
CA LEU A 53 -7.83 10.28 10.02
C LEU A 53 -8.98 11.12 9.45
N GLN A 54 -10.24 10.67 9.58
CA GLN A 54 -11.42 11.43 9.17
C GLN A 54 -11.57 12.77 9.91
N GLN A 55 -10.94 12.91 11.08
CA GLN A 55 -10.94 14.16 11.85
C GLN A 55 -9.99 15.21 11.25
N ARG A 56 -9.01 14.77 10.46
CA ARG A 56 -7.96 15.62 9.88
C ARG A 56 -8.13 15.85 8.39
N TYR A 57 -8.70 14.88 7.67
CA TYR A 57 -8.84 14.93 6.21
C TYR A 57 -10.31 14.81 5.82
N GLN A 58 -10.76 15.71 4.93
CA GLN A 58 -12.16 15.75 4.50
C GLN A 58 -12.52 14.66 3.50
N ARG A 59 -11.53 14.16 2.74
CA ARG A 59 -11.75 13.21 1.64
C ARG A 59 -11.01 11.90 1.89
N PRO A 60 -11.67 10.73 1.78
CA PRO A 60 -11.05 9.43 2.02
C PRO A 60 -10.25 8.92 0.81
N GLY A 61 -9.59 7.76 1.01
CA GLY A 61 -8.97 7.00 -0.09
C GLY A 61 -7.82 7.75 -0.78
N PRO A 62 -7.74 7.71 -2.13
CA PRO A 62 -6.69 8.39 -2.89
C PRO A 62 -6.63 9.90 -2.66
N PHE A 63 -7.77 10.54 -2.43
CA PHE A 63 -7.82 11.98 -2.17
C PHE A 63 -7.12 12.34 -0.85
N MET A 64 -7.26 11.49 0.18
CA MET A 64 -6.52 11.66 1.43
C MET A 64 -5.00 11.60 1.20
N GLN A 65 -4.52 10.69 0.33
CA GLN A 65 -3.09 10.59 0.02
C GLN A 65 -2.59 11.85 -0.71
N VAL A 66 -3.36 12.34 -1.68
CA VAL A 66 -3.04 13.61 -2.35
C VAL A 66 -3.02 14.75 -1.34
N ASP A 67 -4.02 14.82 -0.45
CA ASP A 67 -4.09 15.83 0.59
C ASP A 67 -2.88 15.73 1.53
N MET A 68 -2.48 14.54 1.97
CA MET A 68 -1.28 14.30 2.77
C MET A 68 0.00 14.79 2.09
N MET A 69 0.16 14.53 0.80
CA MET A 69 1.35 14.95 0.04
C MET A 69 1.36 16.47 -0.22
N ALA A 70 0.22 17.03 -0.65
CA ALA A 70 0.08 18.42 -1.02
C ALA A 70 0.11 19.36 0.19
N SER A 71 -0.56 19.00 1.29
CA SER A 71 -0.65 19.85 2.49
C SER A 71 0.63 19.86 3.33
N ALA A 72 1.47 18.83 3.20
CA ALA A 72 2.61 18.68 4.10
C ALA A 72 3.95 19.08 3.46
N ASN A 73 4.11 19.03 2.13
CA ASN A 73 5.45 18.96 1.51
C ASN A 73 6.37 17.91 2.18
N MET A 74 5.75 16.93 2.88
CA MET A 74 6.41 15.93 3.70
C MET A 74 6.46 14.64 2.91
N TYR A 75 7.49 14.52 2.09
CA TYR A 75 7.93 13.20 1.68
C TYR A 75 8.52 12.51 2.92
N PRO A 76 8.16 11.25 3.20
CA PRO A 76 8.82 10.51 4.26
C PRO A 76 10.34 10.51 3.99
N PRO A 77 11.18 10.78 4.99
CA PRO A 77 12.63 10.73 4.80
C PRO A 77 13.03 9.38 4.20
N GLN A 78 13.95 9.38 3.22
CA GLN A 78 14.37 8.17 2.51
C GLN A 78 14.72 7.01 3.47
N LYS A 79 15.44 7.30 4.55
CA LYS A 79 15.80 6.30 5.58
C LYS A 79 14.58 5.61 6.21
N LYS A 80 13.47 6.34 6.42
CA LYS A 80 12.22 5.77 6.94
C LYS A 80 11.56 4.86 5.91
N VAL A 81 11.58 5.26 4.63
CA VAL A 81 11.07 4.42 3.53
C VAL A 81 11.87 3.13 3.42
N GLU A 82 13.21 3.21 3.44
CA GLU A 82 14.09 2.04 3.38
C GLU A 82 13.91 1.10 4.58
N ALA A 83 13.78 1.65 5.78
CA ALA A 83 13.51 0.87 6.99
C ALA A 83 12.17 0.13 6.89
N PHE A 84 11.11 0.81 6.43
CA PHE A 84 9.82 0.18 6.21
C PHE A 84 9.91 -0.92 5.14
N ALA A 85 10.56 -0.66 4.00
CA ALA A 85 10.72 -1.63 2.93
C ALA A 85 11.48 -2.88 3.38
N ARG A 86 12.54 -2.72 4.17
CA ARG A 86 13.27 -3.85 4.78
C ARG A 86 12.38 -4.66 5.71
N LYS A 87 11.63 -4.01 6.59
CA LYS A 87 10.70 -4.71 7.50
C LYS A 87 9.60 -5.45 6.74
N ALA A 88 9.03 -4.82 5.71
CA ALA A 88 8.03 -5.44 4.85
C ALA A 88 8.59 -6.67 4.14
N LYS A 89 9.83 -6.59 3.64
CA LYS A 89 10.52 -7.73 3.01
C LYS A 89 10.68 -8.90 4.00
N GLU A 90 11.14 -8.64 5.22
CA GLU A 90 11.28 -9.66 6.26
C GLU A 90 9.94 -10.36 6.55
N VAL A 91 8.87 -9.59 6.71
CA VAL A 91 7.53 -10.13 7.00
C VAL A 91 7.01 -10.98 5.83
N ILE A 92 7.11 -10.49 4.59
CA ILE A 92 6.71 -11.24 3.39
C ILE A 92 7.47 -12.57 3.27
N GLN A 93 8.77 -12.55 3.56
CA GLN A 93 9.60 -13.75 3.51
C GLN A 93 9.25 -14.75 4.61
N SER A 94 8.99 -14.28 5.83
CA SER A 94 8.58 -15.16 6.95
C SER A 94 7.23 -15.84 6.71
N ALA A 95 6.25 -15.11 6.17
CA ALA A 95 4.92 -15.67 5.88
C ALA A 95 4.93 -16.72 4.76
N ASN A 96 5.94 -16.71 3.89
CA ASN A 96 6.12 -17.75 2.86
C ASN A 96 6.69 -19.05 3.44
N ILE A 97 7.35 -19.03 4.61
CA ILE A 97 7.91 -20.24 5.23
C ILE A 97 6.79 -21.09 5.85
N ASP A 98 5.73 -20.48 6.35
CA ASP A 98 4.59 -21.18 6.97
C ASP A 98 3.65 -21.83 5.94
N ALA A 99 3.72 -21.45 4.65
CA ALA A 99 2.89 -22.02 3.59
C ALA A 99 3.54 -23.22 2.86
N VAL A 100 4.75 -23.64 3.25
CA VAL A 100 5.54 -24.72 2.62
C VAL A 100 5.73 -25.93 3.56
N LYS A 101 5.03 -25.97 4.69
CA LYS A 101 4.99 -27.13 5.58
C LYS A 101 3.69 -27.92 5.44
#